data_AF-A0A536XY77-F1
#
_entry.id   AF-A0A536XY77-F1
#
_cell.length_a   1.000
_cell.length_b   1.000
_cell.length_c   1.000
_cell.angle_alpha   90.00
_cell.angle_beta   90.00
_cell.angle_gamma   90.00
#
_symmetry.space_group_name_H-M   'P 1'
#
loop_
_entity.id
_entity.type
_entity.pdbx_description
1 polymer ?
#
loop_
_entity_poly.entity_id
_entity_poly.type
_entity_poly.pdbx_seq_one_letter_code
_entity_poly.pdbx_strand_id
1 'polypeptide(L)'
;MNEKTTKLKVKEPEMRPEYDFSGGVRGKYYQRYMENSNVVVLEPDVHRRFRNSSAVNKALRSLMRAEGTQRGQTKRSARTRRDRRT
;
A
#
# COMPACT_ATOMS: atom_id res chain seq x y z
N MET A 1 -8.43 24.01 54.64
CA MET A 1 -9.14 24.36 53.39
C MET A 1 -8.96 23.16 52.46
N ASN A 2 -10.02 22.39 52.19
CA ASN A 2 -9.88 21.11 51.50
C ASN A 2 -10.29 21.26 50.05
N GLU A 3 -9.30 21.19 49.17
CA GLU A 3 -9.44 21.26 47.72
C GLU A 3 -10.12 19.98 47.22
N LYS A 4 -11.42 20.07 46.92
CA LYS A 4 -12.11 19.02 46.16
C LYS A 4 -11.81 19.25 44.68
N THR A 5 -10.87 18.49 44.13
CA THR A 5 -10.61 18.44 42.69
C THR A 5 -11.81 17.80 41.99
N THR A 6 -12.72 18.63 41.48
CA THR A 6 -13.84 18.21 40.64
C THR A 6 -13.31 17.76 39.29
N LYS A 7 -13.18 16.45 39.09
CA LYS A 7 -12.96 15.85 37.77
C LYS A 7 -14.11 16.29 36.86
N LEU A 8 -13.81 17.10 35.84
CA LEU A 8 -14.75 17.43 34.78
C LEU A 8 -15.11 16.12 34.06
N LYS A 9 -16.31 15.59 34.33
CA LYS A 9 -16.93 14.55 33.51
C LYS A 9 -17.13 15.16 32.12
N VAL A 10 -16.23 14.84 31.19
CA VAL A 10 -16.43 15.13 29.77
C VAL A 10 -17.72 14.41 29.40
N LYS A 11 -18.77 15.18 29.09
CA LYS A 11 -20.06 14.65 28.63
C LYS A 11 -19.76 13.79 27.40
N GLU A 12 -20.05 12.49 27.47
CA GLU A 12 -19.93 11.64 26.29
C GLU A 12 -20.77 12.26 25.17
N PRO A 13 -20.21 12.40 23.95
CA PRO A 13 -20.96 12.98 22.85
C PRO A 13 -22.24 12.16 22.66
N GLU A 14 -23.39 12.81 22.81
CA GLU A 14 -24.68 12.15 22.64
C GLU A 14 -24.80 11.62 21.21
N MET A 15 -25.21 10.36 21.08
CA MET A 15 -25.43 9.72 19.80
C MET A 15 -26.53 10.46 19.04
N ARG A 16 -26.29 10.74 17.76
CA ARG A 16 -27.25 11.44 16.92
C ARG A 16 -28.48 10.56 16.63
N PRO A 17 -29.69 11.13 16.57
CA PRO A 17 -30.92 10.36 16.38
C PRO A 17 -31.00 9.65 15.03
N GLU A 18 -30.25 10.09 14.02
CA GLU A 18 -30.21 9.46 12.69
C GLU A 18 -29.40 8.16 12.66
N TYR A 19 -28.69 7.81 13.74
CA TYR A 19 -27.83 6.64 13.78
C TYR A 19 -28.54 5.41 14.38
N ASP A 20 -28.79 4.40 13.54
CA ASP A 20 -29.19 3.07 13.98
C ASP A 20 -28.01 2.09 13.91
N PHE A 21 -27.44 1.78 15.08
CA PHE A 21 -26.38 0.80 15.25
C PHE A 21 -26.91 -0.57 15.74
N SER A 22 -28.22 -0.78 15.83
CA SER A 22 -28.82 -2.04 16.31
C SER A 22 -28.45 -3.25 15.43
N GLY A 23 -28.17 -3.02 14.13
CA GLY A 23 -27.68 -4.03 13.19
C GLY A 23 -26.16 -4.23 13.17
N GLY A 24 -25.42 -3.66 14.13
CA GLY A 24 -23.96 -3.73 14.18
C GLY A 24 -23.45 -5.13 14.46
N VAL A 25 -22.79 -5.77 13.48
CA VAL A 25 -22.13 -7.08 13.65
C VAL A 25 -20.63 -6.88 13.83
N ARG A 26 -20.08 -7.35 14.97
CA ARG A 26 -18.65 -7.30 15.24
C ARG A 26 -17.87 -8.08 14.17
N GLY A 27 -16.90 -7.42 13.54
CA GLY A 27 -16.06 -8.06 12.53
C GLY A 27 -16.70 -8.29 11.16
N LYS A 28 -17.85 -7.67 10.84
CA LYS A 28 -18.58 -7.84 9.56
C LYS A 28 -17.71 -7.73 8.29
N TYR A 29 -16.67 -6.90 8.34
CA TYR A 29 -15.73 -6.68 7.23
C TYR A 29 -14.29 -7.09 7.54
N TYR A 30 -14.05 -7.76 8.68
CA TYR A 30 -12.71 -8.09 9.16
C TYR A 30 -11.95 -8.98 8.18
N GLN A 31 -12.59 -10.04 7.68
CA GLN A 31 -11.98 -10.95 6.72
C GLN A 31 -11.64 -10.23 5.40
N ARG A 32 -12.56 -9.42 4.86
CA ARG A 32 -12.32 -8.63 3.64
C ARG A 32 -11.17 -7.63 3.81
N TYR A 33 -11.07 -7.03 4.99
CA TYR A 33 -9.96 -6.12 5.33
C TYR A 33 -8.63 -6.87 5.37
N MET A 34 -8.57 -8.05 6.00
CA MET A 34 -7.37 -8.87 6.09
C MET A 34 -6.92 -9.45 4.74
N GLU A 35 -7.87 -9.81 3.87
CA GLU A 35 -7.59 -10.35 2.54
C GLU A 35 -7.09 -9.30 1.55
N ASN A 36 -7.58 -8.05 1.64
CA ASN A 36 -7.39 -7.05 0.58
C ASN A 36 -6.63 -5.77 0.99
N SER A 37 -6.13 -5.67 2.22
CA SER A 37 -5.48 -4.43 2.70
C SER A 37 -4.08 -4.70 3.25
N ASN A 38 -3.09 -4.87 2.38
CA ASN A 38 -1.70 -4.74 2.81
C ASN A 38 -1.36 -3.24 2.89
N VAL A 39 -1.55 -2.64 4.06
CA VAL A 39 -1.23 -1.22 4.30
C VAL A 39 0.29 -1.11 4.48
N VAL A 40 0.96 -0.64 3.42
CA VAL A 40 2.40 -0.39 3.43
C VAL A 40 2.65 1.10 3.63
N VAL A 41 3.36 1.43 4.71
CA VAL A 41 3.81 2.80 4.97
C VAL A 41 5.02 3.09 4.08
N LEU A 42 4.98 4.20 3.35
CA LEU A 42 6.11 4.67 2.54
C LEU A 42 6.97 5.62 3.36
N GLU A 43 8.28 5.55 3.12
CA GLU A 43 9.22 6.53 3.65
C GLU A 43 8.88 7.97 3.16
N PRO A 44 9.19 9.01 3.94
CA PRO A 44 8.79 10.39 3.62
C PRO A 44 9.33 10.92 2.29
N ASP A 45 10.51 10.48 1.86
CA ASP A 45 11.11 10.80 0.58
C ASP A 45 10.32 10.22 -0.61
N VAL A 46 9.91 8.96 -0.52
CA VAL A 46 9.09 8.29 -1.53
C VAL A 46 7.69 8.91 -1.57
N HIS A 47 7.12 9.20 -0.41
CA HIS A 47 5.80 9.85 -0.31
C HIS A 47 5.80 11.25 -0.96
N ARG A 48 6.87 12.03 -0.76
CA ARG A 48 7.01 13.35 -1.43
C ARG A 48 7.03 13.22 -2.96
N ARG A 49 7.53 12.11 -3.50
CA ARG A 49 7.64 11.90 -4.94
C ARG A 49 6.37 11.36 -5.58
N PHE A 50 5.58 10.56 -4.85
CA PHE A 50 4.37 9.92 -5.36
C PHE A 50 3.13 10.37 -4.60
N ARG A 51 2.21 11.04 -5.30
CA ARG A 51 0.99 11.63 -4.72
C ARG A 51 -0.03 10.61 -4.22
N ASN A 52 -0.06 9.40 -4.80
CA ASN A 52 -1.01 8.35 -4.44
C ASN A 52 -0.48 6.94 -4.76
N SER A 53 -1.18 5.92 -4.26
CA SER A 53 -0.85 4.50 -4.46
C SER A 53 -0.87 4.06 -5.92
N SER A 54 -1.73 4.64 -6.76
CA SER A 54 -1.79 4.34 -8.20
C SER A 54 -0.47 4.68 -8.91
N ALA A 55 0.11 5.84 -8.59
CA ALA A 55 1.39 6.29 -9.15
C ALA A 55 2.55 5.36 -8.75
N VAL A 56 2.61 4.95 -7.47
CA VAL A 56 3.61 4.00 -6.97
C VAL A 56 3.47 2.65 -7.68
N ASN A 57 2.25 2.10 -7.72
CA ASN A 57 1.99 0.80 -8.34
C ASN A 57 2.32 0.80 -9.83
N LYS A 58 2.06 1.90 -10.54
CA LYS A 58 2.43 2.06 -11.95
C LYS A 58 3.95 2.02 -12.16
N ALA A 59 4.71 2.68 -11.28
CA ALA A 59 6.17 2.66 -11.32
C ALA A 59 6.72 1.25 -11.08
N LEU A 60 6.29 0.59 -10.01
CA LEU A 60 6.72 -0.77 -9.67
C LEU A 60 6.39 -1.78 -10.78
N ARG A 61 5.19 -1.73 -11.36
CA ARG A 61 4.83 -2.59 -12.51
C ARG A 61 5.72 -2.35 -13.73
N SER A 62 6.16 -1.11 -13.94
CA SER A 62 7.04 -0.78 -15.06
C SER A 62 8.45 -1.32 -14.83
N LEU A 63 8.93 -1.31 -13.58
CA LEU A 63 10.17 -1.96 -13.18
C LEU A 63 10.11 -3.48 -13.41
N MET A 64 9.06 -4.16 -12.94
CA MET A 64 8.88 -5.60 -13.14
C MET A 64 8.88 -6.00 -14.62
N ARG A 65 8.29 -5.16 -15.50
CA ARG A 65 8.35 -5.38 -16.96
C ARG A 65 9.77 -5.26 -17.50
N ALA A 66 10.51 -4.24 -17.07
CA ALA A 66 11.89 -4.03 -17.49
C ALA A 66 12.80 -5.18 -17.04
N GLU A 67 12.65 -5.67 -15.81
CA GLU A 67 13.39 -6.81 -15.27
C GLU A 67 13.16 -8.10 -16.08
N GLY A 68 11.91 -8.34 -16.51
CA GLY A 68 11.56 -9.45 -17.40
C GLY A 68 12.29 -9.40 -18.75
N THR A 69 12.54 -8.19 -19.27
CA THR A 69 13.27 -7.98 -20.53
C THR A 69 14.78 -8.17 -20.38
N GLN A 70 15.37 -7.74 -19.26
CA GLN A 70 16.82 -7.84 -19.02
C GLN A 70 17.32 -9.29 -18.92
N ARG A 71 16.51 -10.21 -18.37
CA ARG A 71 16.87 -11.65 -18.28
C ARG A 71 16.99 -12.35 -19.64
N GLY A 72 16.45 -11.78 -20.72
CA GLY A 72 16.50 -12.33 -22.08
C GLY A 72 17.67 -11.83 -22.95
N GLN A 73 18.40 -10.79 -22.52
CA GLN A 73 19.43 -10.15 -23.35
C GLN A 73 20.83 -10.78 -23.21
N THR A 74 21.07 -11.64 -22.22
CA THR A 74 22.38 -12.25 -21.97
C THR A 74 22.56 -13.61 -22.65
N LYS A 75 22.31 -13.75 -23.97
CA LYS A 75 22.84 -14.89 -24.77
C LYS A 75 22.96 -14.58 -26.27
N ARG A 76 23.67 -13.53 -26.69
CA ARG A 76 24.13 -13.45 -28.10
C ARG A 76 25.51 -12.83 -28.25
N SER A 77 26.50 -13.71 -28.34
CA SER A 77 27.73 -13.49 -29.13
C SER A 77 28.27 -14.85 -29.59
N ALA A 78 27.58 -15.50 -30.52
CA ALA A 78 28.22 -16.48 -31.39
C ALA A 78 28.73 -15.72 -32.61
N ARG A 79 29.98 -15.26 -32.53
CA ARG A 79 30.71 -14.62 -33.63
C ARG A 79 30.63 -15.52 -34.86
N THR A 80 30.22 -14.92 -35.97
CA THR A 80 30.27 -15.43 -37.33
C THR A 80 31.62 -16.10 -37.60
N ARG A 81 31.63 -17.43 -37.79
CA ARG A 81 32.79 -18.12 -38.39
C ARG A 81 32.81 -17.74 -39.86
N ARG A 82 33.60 -16.72 -40.15
CA ARG A 82 33.91 -16.23 -41.49
C ARG A 82 34.58 -17.37 -42.26
N ASP A 83 33.93 -17.71 -43.37
CA ASP A 83 34.40 -18.43 -44.54
C ASP A 83 35.93 -18.62 -44.61
N ARG A 84 36.38 -19.87 -44.64
CA ARG A 84 37.77 -20.23 -44.99
C ARG A 84 37.71 -21.07 -46.26
N ARG A 85 37.66 -20.37 -47.38
CA ARG A 85 37.86 -20.86 -48.74
C ARG A 85 39.33 -20.63 -49.11
N THR A 86 40.07 -21.73 -49.30
CA THR A 86 41.25 -21.98 -50.16
C THR A 86 41.90 -23.26 -49.67
#